data_AF-A0A061DBA0-F1
#
_entry.id   AF-A0A061DBA0-F1
#
_cell.length_a   1.000
_cell.length_b   1.000
_cell.length_c   1.000
_cell.angle_alpha   90.00
_cell.angle_beta   90.00
_cell.angle_gamma   90.00
#
_symmetry.space_group_name_H-M   'P 1'
#
loop_
_entity.id
_entity.type
_entity.pdbx_description
1 polymer ?
#
loop_
_entity_poly.entity_id
_entity_poly.type
_entity_poly.pdbx_seq_one_letter_code
_entity_poly.pdbx_strand_id
1 'polypeptide(L)'
;MLGRLRLTPGSTSFARALGILVLAVLVLRSLGPVVDSAAFRISSAPSALRIPAQKLPPPSATEVNSCECPSKSHLASCSLKRASMSEQLKDDAGAGLTPVYLKVYDLSRGMASMISMPLLGFQMDGLWHTSIAVFGNEYLFGQGISYCEEARCEEATNLPLTRKILLGETSVTKELFHEYIDSLQVTFSPESYHLLRWNCNHFTNTAAEFLTGNGIPDEYVKMIDRIEQSPSGKIVLGLIEKSFNRDPSSFSVPTGR
;
A
#
# COMPACT_ATOMS: atom_id res chain seq x y z
N MET A 1 32.12 -23.58 -17.65
CA MET A 1 32.69 -22.28 -17.21
C MET A 1 31.75 -21.15 -17.61
N LEU A 2 30.77 -20.81 -16.76
CA LEU A 2 29.97 -19.59 -16.96
C LEU A 2 30.74 -18.44 -16.31
N GLY A 3 31.47 -17.68 -17.13
CA GLY A 3 32.18 -16.49 -16.66
C GLY A 3 31.18 -15.53 -16.02
N ARG A 4 31.41 -15.15 -14.75
CA ARG A 4 30.66 -14.08 -14.08
C ARG A 4 30.84 -12.80 -14.90
N LEU A 5 29.82 -12.41 -15.67
CA LEU A 5 29.78 -11.12 -16.32
C LEU A 5 29.70 -10.05 -15.23
N ARG A 6 30.86 -9.49 -14.83
CA ARG A 6 30.89 -8.26 -14.02
C ARG A 6 30.52 -7.10 -14.93
N LEU A 7 29.34 -6.53 -14.75
CA LEU A 7 29.00 -5.26 -15.39
C LEU A 7 29.74 -4.16 -14.63
N THR A 8 30.77 -3.60 -15.24
CA THR A 8 31.44 -2.42 -14.69
C THR A 8 30.63 -1.17 -15.01
N PRO A 9 30.51 -0.21 -14.07
CA PRO A 9 29.95 1.10 -14.36
C PRO A 9 30.66 1.72 -15.58
N GLY A 10 29.89 2.12 -16.60
CA GLY A 10 30.41 2.66 -17.86
C GLY A 10 30.61 1.64 -19.00
N SER A 11 30.41 0.34 -18.77
CA SER A 11 30.41 -0.66 -19.85
C SER A 11 29.12 -0.61 -20.68
N THR A 12 29.21 -0.98 -21.97
CA THR A 12 28.04 -1.10 -22.86
C THR A 12 27.01 -2.10 -22.32
N SER A 13 27.45 -3.16 -21.66
CA SER A 13 26.59 -4.14 -21.01
C SER A 13 25.87 -3.59 -19.77
N PHE A 14 26.53 -2.71 -18.99
CA PHE A 14 25.90 -1.98 -17.88
C PHE A 14 24.84 -1.00 -18.39
N ALA A 15 25.17 -0.23 -19.43
CA ALA A 15 24.23 0.71 -20.05
C ALA A 15 22.99 0.00 -20.64
N ARG A 16 23.15 -1.21 -21.20
CA ARG A 16 22.04 -2.03 -21.70
C ARG A 16 21.17 -2.58 -20.57
N ALA A 17 21.75 -3.14 -19.51
CA ALA A 17 21.01 -3.65 -18.36
C ALA A 17 20.25 -2.53 -17.62
N LEU A 18 20.89 -1.37 -17.47
CA LEU A 18 20.30 -0.16 -16.91
C LEU A 18 19.17 0.39 -17.79
N GLY A 19 19.40 0.44 -19.11
CA GLY A 19 18.38 0.83 -20.08
C GLY A 19 17.17 -0.10 -20.06
N ILE A 20 17.37 -1.41 -19.92
CA ILE A 20 16.28 -2.39 -19.80
C ILE A 20 15.52 -2.23 -18.49
N LEU A 21 16.19 -1.98 -17.35
CA LEU A 21 15.52 -1.76 -16.07
C LEU A 21 14.71 -0.46 -16.07
N VAL A 22 15.30 0.63 -16.55
CA VAL A 22 14.63 1.93 -16.68
C VAL A 22 13.48 1.82 -17.68
N LEU A 23 13.67 1.14 -18.81
CA LEU A 23 12.62 0.89 -19.79
C LEU A 23 11.53 -0.01 -19.22
N ALA A 24 11.83 -1.03 -18.42
CA ALA A 24 10.82 -1.84 -17.75
C ALA A 24 9.97 -1.00 -16.80
N VAL A 25 10.61 -0.17 -15.96
CA VAL A 25 9.93 0.77 -15.06
C VAL A 25 9.10 1.81 -15.84
N LEU A 26 9.57 2.28 -17.00
CA LEU A 26 8.85 3.22 -17.87
C LEU A 26 7.75 2.57 -18.71
N VAL A 27 7.92 1.32 -19.14
CA VAL A 27 6.91 0.56 -19.89
C VAL A 27 5.73 0.24 -18.99
N LEU A 28 5.96 -0.02 -17.70
CA LEU A 28 4.90 -0.12 -16.70
C LEU A 28 4.14 1.19 -16.48
N ARG A 29 4.75 2.35 -16.80
CA ARG A 29 4.07 3.66 -16.84
C ARG A 29 3.25 3.86 -18.13
N SER A 30 3.74 3.34 -19.27
CA SER A 30 3.02 3.40 -20.56
C SER A 30 1.87 2.38 -20.66
N LEU A 31 1.96 1.30 -19.90
CA LEU A 31 0.81 0.49 -19.48
C LEU A 31 0.11 1.24 -18.35
N GLY A 32 -0.25 2.50 -18.62
CA GLY A 32 -1.14 3.24 -17.74
C GLY A 32 -2.38 2.37 -17.54
N PRO A 33 -2.88 2.24 -16.30
CA PRO A 33 -4.13 1.55 -16.11
C PRO A 33 -5.15 2.24 -17.01
N VAL A 34 -5.83 1.47 -17.85
CA VAL A 34 -7.20 1.82 -18.22
C VAL A 34 -7.98 1.68 -16.92
N VAL A 35 -7.76 2.60 -15.97
CA VAL A 35 -8.67 2.80 -14.85
C VAL A 35 -9.87 3.42 -15.52
N ASP A 36 -10.84 2.57 -15.80
CA ASP A 36 -12.20 3.06 -15.78
C ASP A 36 -12.41 3.61 -14.36
N SER A 37 -12.49 4.94 -14.20
CA SER A 37 -12.64 5.61 -12.90
C SER A 37 -13.84 5.08 -12.09
N ALA A 38 -14.75 4.33 -12.71
CA ALA A 38 -15.81 3.59 -12.06
C ALA A 38 -15.33 2.41 -11.16
N ALA A 39 -14.05 2.04 -11.22
CA ALA A 39 -13.53 0.86 -10.53
C ALA A 39 -13.03 1.06 -9.12
N PHE A 40 -12.60 2.27 -8.80
CA PHE A 40 -12.03 2.59 -7.51
C PHE A 40 -12.94 3.53 -6.73
N ARG A 41 -13.20 3.18 -5.48
CA ARG A 41 -13.68 4.19 -4.53
C ARG A 41 -12.48 5.04 -4.13
N ILE A 42 -12.49 6.29 -4.56
CA ILE A 42 -11.66 7.33 -3.97
C ILE A 42 -12.34 7.66 -2.64
N SER A 43 -11.65 7.48 -1.52
CA SER A 43 -12.20 7.92 -0.25
C SER A 43 -12.16 9.45 -0.25
N SER A 44 -13.30 10.06 -0.56
CA SER A 44 -13.41 11.50 -0.68
C SER A 44 -13.47 12.10 0.71
N ALA A 45 -12.38 12.75 1.14
CA ALA A 45 -12.46 13.63 2.30
C ALA A 45 -13.51 14.73 2.01
N PRO A 46 -14.45 15.02 2.93
CA PRO A 46 -15.32 16.17 2.76
C PRO A 46 -14.48 17.44 2.73
N SER A 47 -14.69 18.27 1.70
CA SER A 47 -14.12 19.61 1.56
C SER A 47 -14.64 20.56 2.65
N ALA A 48 -14.25 20.37 3.90
CA ALA A 48 -14.49 21.34 4.98
C ALA A 48 -13.66 21.03 6.23
N LEU A 49 -12.42 21.52 6.26
CA LEU A 49 -11.74 22.23 7.37
C LEU A 49 -10.21 22.11 7.18
N ARG A 50 -9.61 23.15 6.60
CA ARG A 50 -8.18 23.40 6.77
C ARG A 50 -7.94 23.79 8.23
N ILE A 51 -7.45 22.86 9.04
CA ILE A 51 -6.77 23.17 10.30
C ILE A 51 -5.27 22.94 10.05
N PRO A 52 -4.39 23.90 10.36
CA PRO A 52 -2.96 23.74 10.13
C PRO A 52 -2.40 22.61 11.00
N ALA A 53 -1.57 21.77 10.39
CA ALA A 53 -0.90 20.64 11.01
C ALA A 53 -0.13 21.08 12.26
N GLN A 54 -0.60 20.66 13.44
CA GLN A 54 0.23 20.61 14.64
C GLN A 54 0.75 19.18 14.81
N LYS A 55 2.08 19.12 14.91
CA LYS A 55 2.93 17.97 15.12
C LYS A 55 2.50 17.22 16.40
N LEU A 56 1.80 16.09 16.26
CA LEU A 56 1.60 15.17 17.39
C LEU A 56 2.90 14.39 17.66
N PRO A 57 3.39 14.35 18.92
CA PRO A 57 4.45 13.44 19.30
C PRO A 57 3.94 11.99 19.45
N PRO A 58 4.82 10.98 19.32
CA PRO A 58 4.42 9.57 19.44
C PRO A 58 3.98 9.22 20.87
N PRO A 59 3.00 8.33 21.06
CA PRO A 59 2.55 7.94 22.39
C PRO A 59 3.60 7.06 23.10
N SER A 60 4.16 7.58 24.19
CA SER A 60 4.93 6.84 25.17
C SER A 60 4.01 6.08 26.13
N ALA A 61 4.39 4.84 26.45
CA ALA A 61 3.67 3.91 27.31
C ALA A 61 3.79 4.23 28.82
N THR A 62 2.66 4.41 29.51
CA THR A 62 2.31 4.17 30.95
C THR A 62 0.97 4.90 31.19
N GLU A 63 -0.07 4.44 31.89
CA GLU A 63 -0.24 3.62 33.08
C GLU A 63 -1.61 2.92 33.03
N VAL A 64 -1.67 1.73 33.62
CA VAL A 64 -2.88 0.96 33.86
C VAL A 64 -3.57 1.56 35.08
N ASN A 65 -4.85 1.92 34.99
CA ASN A 65 -5.66 2.13 36.18
C ASN A 65 -7.02 1.45 36.05
N SER A 66 -7.27 0.63 37.07
CA SER A 66 -8.36 -0.32 37.25
C SER A 66 -9.73 0.35 37.34
N CYS A 67 -10.75 -0.27 36.72
CA CYS A 67 -12.15 0.05 36.99
C CYS A 67 -12.88 -1.23 37.39
N GLU A 68 -13.31 -1.28 38.65
CA GLU A 68 -14.19 -2.29 39.23
C GLU A 68 -15.63 -2.15 38.72
N CYS A 69 -16.30 -3.29 38.52
CA CYS A 69 -17.73 -3.36 38.19
C CYS A 69 -18.59 -3.45 39.47
N PRO A 70 -19.76 -2.79 39.54
CA PRO A 70 -20.82 -3.15 40.48
C PRO A 70 -21.86 -4.07 39.82
N SER A 71 -22.32 -5.04 40.62
CA SER A 71 -23.24 -6.12 40.28
C SER A 71 -24.74 -5.73 40.23
N LYS A 72 -25.44 -6.34 39.25
CA LYS A 72 -26.82 -6.90 39.23
C LYS A 72 -27.95 -6.23 40.05
N SER A 73 -28.99 -5.75 39.35
CA SER A 73 -30.39 -6.22 39.51
C SER A 73 -31.38 -5.36 38.68
N HIS A 74 -32.11 -5.98 37.74
CA HIS A 74 -33.59 -5.97 37.66
C HIS A 74 -34.08 -6.49 36.30
N LEU A 75 -34.92 -7.52 36.36
CA LEU A 75 -35.71 -8.10 35.27
C LEU A 75 -37.12 -7.49 35.28
N ALA A 76 -37.74 -7.48 34.10
CA ALA A 76 -39.17 -7.35 33.72
C ALA A 76 -39.38 -6.15 32.78
N SER A 77 -40.10 -6.20 31.67
CA SER A 77 -40.91 -7.22 31.00
C SER A 77 -41.19 -6.70 29.57
N CYS A 78 -41.20 -7.52 28.53
CA CYS A 78 -42.11 -7.30 27.40
C CYS A 78 -42.17 -8.56 26.53
N SER A 79 -43.34 -9.19 26.49
CA SER A 79 -43.65 -10.27 25.55
C SER A 79 -44.33 -9.71 24.30
N LEU A 80 -44.04 -10.37 23.18
CA LEU A 80 -44.82 -10.45 21.93
C LEU A 80 -44.81 -9.22 21.01
N LYS A 81 -44.01 -9.32 19.95
CA LYS A 81 -44.54 -9.31 18.57
C LYS A 81 -43.64 -10.18 17.68
N ARG A 82 -44.20 -11.32 17.28
CA ARG A 82 -43.60 -12.30 16.37
C ARG A 82 -44.37 -12.20 15.05
N ALA A 83 -43.78 -11.60 14.03
CA ALA A 83 -43.95 -11.92 12.60
C ALA A 83 -43.30 -10.84 11.72
N SER A 84 -42.61 -11.30 10.66
CA SER A 84 -42.16 -10.55 9.48
C SER A 84 -40.87 -9.71 9.59
N MET A 85 -39.71 -10.37 9.69
CA MET A 85 -38.45 -9.92 9.04
C MET A 85 -37.39 -11.04 9.10
N SER A 86 -37.51 -12.06 8.28
CA SER A 86 -36.39 -12.95 7.92
C SER A 86 -36.09 -12.60 6.47
N GLU A 87 -34.99 -11.93 6.12
CA GLU A 87 -33.61 -12.30 6.43
C GLU A 87 -32.73 -11.04 6.61
N GLN A 88 -32.47 -10.64 7.85
CA GLN A 88 -31.43 -9.67 8.19
C GLN A 88 -31.06 -9.83 9.67
N LEU A 89 -30.37 -10.93 10.00
CA LEU A 89 -29.53 -11.05 11.19
C LEU A 89 -28.43 -12.09 10.92
N LYS A 90 -27.31 -11.61 10.41
CA LYS A 90 -25.94 -12.13 10.57
C LYS A 90 -25.07 -10.87 10.66
N ASP A 91 -24.35 -10.51 11.70
CA ASP A 91 -24.02 -11.16 12.97
C ASP A 91 -23.71 -10.01 13.94
N ASP A 92 -24.44 -9.89 15.05
CA ASP A 92 -24.08 -9.02 16.18
C ASP A 92 -23.97 -9.91 17.42
N ALA A 93 -22.87 -10.68 17.53
CA ALA A 93 -22.34 -11.24 18.78
C ALA A 93 -21.13 -12.16 18.49
N GLY A 94 -20.02 -11.53 18.15
CA GLY A 94 -18.69 -12.12 18.17
C GLY A 94 -17.75 -11.06 17.65
N ALA A 95 -16.82 -10.56 18.46
CA ALA A 95 -15.71 -9.75 17.97
C ALA A 95 -14.87 -10.65 17.05
N GLY A 96 -15.32 -10.80 15.80
CA GLY A 96 -14.70 -11.65 14.80
C GLY A 96 -13.42 -10.98 14.37
N LEU A 97 -12.29 -11.54 14.80
CA LEU A 97 -10.99 -11.14 14.34
C LEU A 97 -10.96 -11.31 12.81
N THR A 98 -10.76 -10.20 12.09
CA THR A 98 -10.71 -10.21 10.63
C THR A 98 -9.27 -10.38 10.18
N PRO A 99 -8.95 -11.35 9.30
CA PRO A 99 -7.59 -11.53 8.83
C PRO A 99 -7.15 -10.37 7.93
N VAL A 100 -5.92 -9.91 8.13
CA VAL A 100 -5.29 -8.83 7.38
C VAL A 100 -4.18 -9.42 6.53
N TYR A 101 -4.25 -9.19 5.22
CA TYR A 101 -3.26 -9.70 4.27
C TYR A 101 -2.46 -8.57 3.64
N LEU A 102 -1.16 -8.81 3.48
CA LEU A 102 -0.28 -8.08 2.60
C LEU A 102 -0.29 -8.73 1.23
N LYS A 103 -0.61 -7.97 0.19
CA LYS A 103 -0.47 -8.40 -1.20
C LYS A 103 0.78 -7.77 -1.80
N VAL A 104 1.56 -8.58 -2.51
CA VAL A 104 2.85 -8.20 -3.07
C VAL A 104 2.86 -8.51 -4.55
N TYR A 105 3.22 -7.51 -5.34
CA TYR A 105 3.35 -7.58 -6.80
C TYR A 105 4.78 -7.23 -7.19
N ASP A 106 5.34 -7.97 -8.15
CA ASP A 106 6.62 -7.60 -8.76
C ASP A 106 6.38 -6.70 -9.98
N LEU A 107 6.64 -5.40 -9.81
CA LEU A 107 6.60 -4.42 -10.89
C LEU A 107 7.49 -4.89 -12.05
N SER A 108 8.66 -5.46 -11.77
CA SER A 108 9.62 -5.87 -12.79
C SER A 108 9.22 -7.11 -13.59
N ARG A 109 8.15 -7.83 -13.20
CA ARG A 109 7.72 -9.10 -13.81
C ARG A 109 8.86 -10.12 -13.97
N GLY A 110 9.67 -10.26 -12.92
CA GLY A 110 10.82 -11.16 -12.84
C GLY A 110 12.14 -10.57 -13.36
N MET A 111 12.12 -9.41 -14.01
CA MET A 111 13.33 -8.82 -14.59
C MET A 111 14.35 -8.43 -13.52
N ALA A 112 13.90 -7.92 -12.36
CA ALA A 112 14.81 -7.56 -11.27
C ALA A 112 15.62 -8.77 -10.79
N SER A 113 15.00 -9.94 -10.69
CA SER A 113 15.70 -11.19 -10.36
C SER A 113 16.79 -11.56 -11.36
N MET A 114 16.65 -11.20 -12.63
CA MET A 114 17.63 -11.55 -13.66
C MET A 114 18.82 -10.58 -13.71
N ILE A 115 18.59 -9.29 -13.41
CA ILE A 115 19.59 -8.23 -13.66
C ILE A 115 20.13 -7.58 -12.40
N SER A 116 19.54 -7.80 -11.23
CA SER A 116 19.95 -7.16 -9.97
C SER A 116 21.39 -7.49 -9.58
N MET A 117 21.78 -8.76 -9.56
CA MET A 117 23.13 -9.16 -9.17
C MET A 117 24.23 -8.51 -10.03
N PRO A 118 24.18 -8.56 -11.38
CA PRO A 118 25.21 -7.91 -12.19
C PRO A 118 25.12 -6.37 -12.17
N LEU A 119 23.94 -5.78 -11.96
CA LEU A 119 23.76 -4.32 -12.00
C LEU A 119 24.05 -3.64 -10.66
N LEU A 120 23.49 -4.18 -9.58
CA LEU A 120 23.52 -3.62 -8.22
C LEU A 120 24.62 -4.26 -7.35
N GLY A 121 25.16 -5.41 -7.75
CA GLY A 121 26.15 -6.15 -6.97
C GLY A 121 25.53 -7.03 -5.86
N PHE A 122 24.21 -7.09 -5.78
CA PHE A 122 23.47 -7.99 -4.88
C PHE A 122 22.18 -8.46 -5.55
N GLN A 123 21.70 -9.62 -5.11
CA GLN A 123 20.48 -10.22 -5.64
C GLN A 123 19.23 -9.54 -5.05
N MET A 124 18.29 -9.20 -5.92
CA MET A 124 16.93 -8.78 -5.59
C MET A 124 15.96 -9.63 -6.39
N ASP A 125 14.95 -10.20 -5.74
CA ASP A 125 14.00 -11.09 -6.42
C ASP A 125 12.88 -10.33 -7.16
N GLY A 126 12.70 -9.04 -6.86
CA GLY A 126 11.63 -8.23 -7.45
C GLY A 126 11.77 -6.74 -7.13
N LEU A 127 10.97 -5.93 -7.83
CA LEU A 127 10.65 -4.56 -7.46
C LEU A 127 9.23 -4.54 -6.90
N TRP A 128 9.13 -4.54 -5.58
CA TRP A 128 7.87 -4.76 -4.88
C TRP A 128 6.95 -3.54 -4.87
N HIS A 129 5.73 -3.76 -5.33
CA HIS A 129 4.56 -2.95 -5.03
C HIS A 129 3.70 -3.70 -4.02
N THR A 130 3.23 -3.03 -2.98
CA THR A 130 2.38 -3.65 -1.96
C THR A 130 1.05 -2.94 -1.78
N SER A 131 0.09 -3.70 -1.26
CA SER A 131 -1.25 -3.24 -0.86
C SER A 131 -1.74 -4.04 0.36
N ILE A 132 -2.76 -3.50 1.05
CA ILE A 132 -3.43 -4.17 2.17
C ILE A 132 -4.76 -4.74 1.70
N ALA A 133 -5.01 -6.01 2.00
CA ALA A 133 -6.29 -6.68 1.78
C ALA A 133 -6.95 -7.04 3.13
N VAL A 134 -8.13 -6.47 3.37
CA VAL A 134 -8.92 -6.63 4.59
C VAL A 134 -10.39 -6.27 4.31
N PHE A 135 -11.33 -6.87 5.04
CA PHE A 135 -12.78 -6.61 4.89
C PHE A 135 -13.33 -6.82 3.47
N GLY A 136 -12.74 -7.77 2.72
CA GLY A 136 -13.06 -8.08 1.32
C GLY A 136 -12.58 -7.03 0.30
N ASN A 137 -11.83 -6.04 0.74
CA ASN A 137 -11.30 -4.96 -0.09
C ASN A 137 -9.77 -5.01 -0.14
N GLU A 138 -9.20 -4.47 -1.21
CA GLU A 138 -7.80 -4.13 -1.34
C GLU A 138 -7.63 -2.61 -1.37
N TYR A 139 -6.67 -2.10 -0.59
CA TYR A 139 -6.38 -0.69 -0.39
C TYR A 139 -4.98 -0.38 -0.94
N LEU A 140 -4.90 0.62 -1.82
CA LEU A 140 -3.69 0.98 -2.55
C LEU A 140 -3.43 2.48 -2.44
N PHE A 141 -2.17 2.85 -2.66
CA PHE A 141 -1.76 4.25 -2.74
C PHE A 141 -0.95 4.52 -4.01
N GLY A 142 -1.39 5.52 -4.76
CA GLY A 142 -0.77 6.00 -6.00
C GLY A 142 -1.19 7.44 -6.26
N GLN A 143 -2.30 7.63 -6.96
CA GLN A 143 -2.91 8.95 -7.17
C GLN A 143 -3.81 9.35 -6.00
N GLY A 144 -3.31 9.22 -4.77
CA GLY A 144 -4.11 9.21 -3.55
C GLY A 144 -4.46 7.79 -3.10
N ILE A 145 -5.15 7.67 -1.96
CA ILE A 145 -5.59 6.37 -1.44
C ILE A 145 -6.88 5.96 -2.15
N SER A 146 -6.90 4.73 -2.65
CA SER A 146 -8.04 4.15 -3.32
C SER A 146 -8.26 2.71 -2.87
N TYR A 147 -9.51 2.25 -2.88
CA TYR A 147 -9.83 0.86 -2.61
C TYR A 147 -10.94 0.30 -3.50
N CYS A 148 -10.90 -1.01 -3.71
CA CYS A 148 -11.95 -1.77 -4.38
C CYS A 148 -12.00 -3.20 -3.84
N GLU A 149 -12.97 -4.00 -4.30
CA GLU A 149 -12.97 -5.44 -4.01
C GLU A 149 -11.66 -6.09 -4.48
N GLU A 150 -11.11 -7.03 -3.71
CA GLU A 150 -9.78 -7.61 -3.99
C GLU A 150 -9.63 -8.11 -5.43
N ALA A 151 -10.61 -8.86 -5.95
CA ALA A 151 -10.56 -9.41 -7.31
C ALA A 151 -10.54 -8.31 -8.38
N ARG A 152 -11.30 -7.22 -8.15
CA ARG A 152 -11.34 -6.07 -9.05
C ARG A 152 -10.03 -5.29 -9.03
N CYS A 153 -9.43 -5.16 -7.86
CA CYS A 153 -8.15 -4.48 -7.70
C CYS A 153 -7.02 -5.27 -8.36
N GLU A 154 -7.02 -6.62 -8.29
CA GLU A 154 -6.06 -7.46 -9.01
C GLU A 154 -6.17 -7.28 -10.53
N GLU A 155 -7.40 -7.29 -11.06
CA GLU A 155 -7.65 -7.06 -12.48
C GLU A 155 -7.17 -5.67 -12.92
N ALA A 156 -7.52 -4.62 -12.15
CA ALA A 156 -7.14 -3.25 -12.44
C ALA A 156 -5.64 -2.99 -12.34
N THR A 157 -4.95 -3.68 -11.42
CA THR A 157 -3.50 -3.55 -11.22
C THR A 157 -2.73 -4.16 -12.40
N ASN A 158 -3.31 -5.13 -13.10
CA ASN A 158 -2.72 -5.77 -14.28
C ASN A 158 -1.29 -6.29 -14.03
N LEU A 159 -1.05 -6.79 -12.82
CA LEU A 159 0.16 -7.48 -12.41
C LEU A 159 -0.23 -8.80 -11.75
N PRO A 160 0.50 -9.89 -12.04
CA PRO A 160 0.28 -11.14 -11.33
C PRO A 160 0.60 -10.95 -9.84
N LEU A 161 -0.29 -11.44 -8.98
CA LEU A 161 -0.06 -11.47 -7.54
C LEU A 161 1.14 -12.39 -7.26
N THR A 162 2.23 -11.84 -6.75
CA THR A 162 3.44 -12.61 -6.45
C THR A 162 3.30 -13.33 -5.12
N ARG A 163 2.78 -12.64 -4.09
CA ARG A 163 2.60 -13.20 -2.74
C ARG A 163 1.34 -12.61 -2.09
N LYS A 164 0.63 -13.44 -1.30
CA LYS A 164 -0.39 -13.02 -0.33
C LYS A 164 0.05 -13.52 1.04
N ILE A 165 0.41 -12.60 1.93
CA ILE A 165 1.04 -12.89 3.22
C ILE A 165 0.06 -12.49 4.32
N LEU A 166 -0.29 -13.42 5.22
CA LEU A 166 -1.07 -13.08 6.42
C LEU A 166 -0.20 -12.26 7.37
N LEU A 167 -0.60 -11.03 7.66
CA LEU A 167 0.09 -10.17 8.63
C LEU A 167 -0.40 -10.42 10.07
N GLY A 168 -1.66 -10.81 10.21
CA GLY A 168 -2.30 -11.06 11.49
C GLY A 168 -3.80 -10.90 11.37
N GLU A 169 -4.45 -10.62 12.50
CA GLU A 169 -5.89 -10.37 12.56
C GLU A 169 -6.14 -9.03 13.24
N THR A 170 -7.29 -8.43 12.94
CA THR A 170 -7.69 -7.13 13.51
C THR A 170 -9.07 -7.20 14.14
N SER A 171 -9.25 -6.49 15.25
CA SER A 171 -10.56 -6.19 15.83
C SER A 171 -11.10 -4.82 15.38
N VAL A 172 -10.34 -4.09 14.56
CA VAL A 172 -10.78 -2.82 13.97
C VAL A 172 -11.95 -3.10 13.03
N THR A 173 -13.02 -2.31 13.15
CA THR A 173 -14.17 -2.42 12.23
C THR A 173 -13.85 -1.79 10.88
N LYS A 174 -14.58 -2.21 9.84
CA LYS A 174 -14.41 -1.63 8.50
C LYS A 174 -14.65 -0.13 8.49
N GLU A 175 -15.64 0.33 9.26
CA GLU A 175 -16.03 1.72 9.40
C GLU A 175 -14.90 2.54 10.04
N LEU A 176 -14.34 2.06 11.15
CA LEU A 176 -13.23 2.75 11.81
C LEU A 176 -11.98 2.78 10.92
N PHE A 177 -11.72 1.70 10.17
CA PHE A 177 -10.62 1.71 9.21
C PHE A 177 -10.85 2.71 8.07
N HIS A 178 -12.09 2.87 7.59
CA HIS A 178 -12.41 3.88 6.58
C HIS A 178 -12.25 5.31 7.11
N GLU A 179 -12.67 5.59 8.35
CA GLU A 179 -12.40 6.89 9.00
C GLU A 179 -10.89 7.17 9.11
N TYR A 180 -10.11 6.14 9.47
CA TYR A 180 -8.65 6.26 9.50
C TYR A 180 -8.06 6.54 8.10
N ILE A 181 -8.49 5.82 7.08
CA ILE A 181 -8.07 6.05 5.69
C ILE A 181 -8.43 7.46 5.22
N ASP A 182 -9.62 7.96 5.54
CA ASP A 182 -10.03 9.33 5.23
C ASP A 182 -9.10 10.36 5.89
N SER A 183 -8.70 10.12 7.14
CA SER A 183 -7.74 11.00 7.84
C SER A 183 -6.34 11.00 7.20
N LEU A 184 -5.95 9.90 6.56
CA LEU A 184 -4.66 9.73 5.89
C LEU A 184 -4.59 10.41 4.52
N GLN A 185 -5.71 10.80 3.90
CA GLN A 185 -5.73 11.42 2.57
C GLN A 185 -4.89 12.70 2.48
N VAL A 186 -4.65 13.39 3.60
CA VAL A 186 -3.76 14.56 3.65
C VAL A 186 -2.28 14.18 3.53
N THR A 187 -1.88 13.08 4.18
CA THR A 187 -0.49 12.61 4.19
C THR A 187 -0.16 11.71 3.00
N PHE A 188 -1.16 11.01 2.48
CA PHE A 188 -1.10 10.14 1.31
C PHE A 188 -1.98 10.71 0.19
N SER A 189 -1.81 12.00 -0.10
CA SER A 189 -2.46 12.69 -1.20
C SER A 189 -1.79 12.34 -2.55
N PRO A 190 -2.47 12.58 -3.68
CA PRO A 190 -1.85 12.42 -5.00
C PRO A 190 -0.52 13.20 -5.14
N GLU A 191 -0.47 14.42 -4.60
CA GLU A 191 0.71 15.30 -4.66
C GLU A 191 1.84 14.84 -3.75
N SER A 192 1.52 14.11 -2.68
CA SER A 192 2.52 13.56 -1.76
C SER A 192 3.26 12.35 -2.34
N TYR A 193 2.72 11.71 -3.39
CA TYR A 193 3.29 10.49 -3.93
C TYR A 193 4.68 10.73 -4.53
N HIS A 194 5.66 10.00 -4.01
CA HIS A 194 7.01 9.98 -4.49
C HIS A 194 7.52 8.55 -4.63
N LEU A 195 7.77 8.10 -5.86
CA LEU A 195 8.14 6.71 -6.18
C LEU A 195 9.24 6.13 -5.27
N LEU A 196 10.25 6.93 -4.92
CA LEU A 196 11.40 6.46 -4.15
C LEU A 196 11.33 6.74 -2.65
N ARG A 197 10.47 7.65 -2.20
CA ARG A 197 10.57 8.25 -0.84
C ARG A 197 9.25 8.25 -0.08
N TRP A 198 8.13 8.19 -0.78
CA TRP A 198 6.79 8.21 -0.19
C TRP A 198 5.79 7.53 -1.13
N ASN A 199 5.68 6.21 -1.04
CA ASN A 199 4.99 5.39 -2.04
C ASN A 199 4.04 4.37 -1.40
N CYS A 200 3.46 3.51 -2.22
CA CYS A 200 2.58 2.41 -1.83
C CYS A 200 3.10 1.58 -0.64
N ASN A 201 4.40 1.30 -0.54
CA ASN A 201 4.97 0.49 0.53
C ASN A 201 4.91 1.21 1.88
N HIS A 202 5.05 2.54 1.88
CA HIS A 202 4.93 3.37 3.09
C HIS A 202 3.48 3.39 3.57
N PHE A 203 2.54 3.61 2.65
CA PHE A 203 1.11 3.55 2.95
C PHE A 203 0.71 2.18 3.50
N THR A 204 1.13 1.10 2.82
CA THR A 204 0.84 -0.28 3.23
C THR A 204 1.38 -0.56 4.62
N ASN A 205 2.58 -0.08 4.95
CA ASN A 205 3.16 -0.19 6.28
C ASN A 205 2.32 0.55 7.33
N THR A 206 1.96 1.81 7.07
CA THR A 206 1.13 2.61 7.98
C THR A 206 -0.25 1.96 8.22
N ALA A 207 -0.89 1.45 7.17
CA ALA A 207 -2.16 0.74 7.28
C ALA A 207 -2.03 -0.58 8.05
N ALA A 208 -0.95 -1.35 7.82
CA ALA A 208 -0.66 -2.58 8.56
C ALA A 208 -0.46 -2.31 10.06
N GLU A 209 0.30 -1.28 10.41
CA GLU A 209 0.57 -0.88 11.79
C GLU A 209 -0.73 -0.52 12.51
N PHE A 210 -1.62 0.23 11.86
CA PHE A 210 -2.92 0.57 12.43
C PHE A 210 -3.81 -0.65 12.65
N LEU A 211 -3.87 -1.57 11.67
CA LEU A 211 -4.76 -2.73 11.73
C LEU A 211 -4.27 -3.82 12.67
N THR A 212 -2.96 -4.06 12.72
CA THR A 212 -2.38 -5.26 13.35
C THR A 212 -1.40 -4.95 14.48
N GLY A 213 -1.08 -3.67 14.70
CA GLY A 213 -0.01 -3.23 15.60
C GLY A 213 1.40 -3.49 15.07
N ASN A 214 1.55 -4.09 13.88
CA ASN A 214 2.83 -4.45 13.28
C ASN A 214 2.92 -3.93 11.84
N GLY A 215 4.12 -3.51 11.44
CA GLY A 215 4.39 -3.12 10.06
C GLY A 215 4.50 -4.31 9.10
N ILE A 216 4.76 -4.00 7.83
CA ILE A 216 5.08 -5.02 6.82
C ILE A 216 6.56 -5.41 6.89
N PRO A 217 6.97 -6.56 6.33
CA PRO A 217 8.37 -6.95 6.32
C PRO A 217 9.31 -5.88 5.74
N ASP A 218 10.45 -5.70 6.41
CA ASP A 218 11.47 -4.68 6.08
C ASP A 218 11.93 -4.72 4.62
N GLU A 219 11.89 -5.89 3.97
CA GLU A 219 12.30 -6.05 2.57
C GLU A 219 11.46 -5.22 1.59
N TYR A 220 10.22 -4.87 1.95
CA TYR A 220 9.32 -4.05 1.13
C TYR A 220 9.51 -2.54 1.38
N VAL A 221 9.54 -2.13 2.66
CA VAL A 221 9.67 -0.71 3.04
C VAL A 221 11.09 -0.19 2.80
N LYS A 222 12.11 -0.96 3.18
CA LYS A 222 13.54 -0.58 3.07
C LYS A 222 14.15 -0.98 1.73
N MET A 223 13.34 -1.31 0.72
CA MET A 223 13.83 -1.74 -0.58
C MET A 223 14.72 -0.68 -1.25
N ILE A 224 14.28 0.57 -1.25
CA ILE A 224 15.03 1.66 -1.88
C ILE A 224 16.34 1.91 -1.12
N ASP A 225 16.32 1.87 0.22
CA ASP A 225 17.53 2.01 1.05
C ASP A 225 18.57 0.93 0.70
N ARG A 226 18.14 -0.31 0.47
CA ARG A 226 19.03 -1.40 0.04
C ARG A 226 19.64 -1.13 -1.34
N ILE A 227 18.86 -0.58 -2.27
CA ILE A 227 19.40 -0.18 -3.59
C ILE A 227 20.40 0.97 -3.42
N GLU A 228 20.08 1.96 -2.59
CA GLU A 228 20.91 3.15 -2.35
C GLU A 228 22.27 2.81 -1.69
N GLN A 229 22.36 1.70 -0.95
CA GLN A 229 23.63 1.19 -0.41
C GLN A 229 24.62 0.75 -1.50
N SER A 230 24.16 0.47 -2.72
CA SER A 230 25.03 0.15 -3.87
C SER A 230 25.48 1.41 -4.62
N PRO A 231 26.78 1.57 -4.94
CA PRO A 231 27.25 2.67 -5.79
C PRO A 231 26.52 2.74 -7.14
N SER A 232 26.31 1.57 -7.78
CA SER A 232 25.52 1.48 -9.02
C SER A 232 24.04 1.78 -8.78
N GLY A 233 23.50 1.38 -7.63
CA GLY A 233 22.13 1.66 -7.24
C GLY A 233 21.83 3.15 -7.12
N LYS A 234 22.74 3.95 -6.55
CA LYS A 234 22.61 5.42 -6.51
C LYS A 234 22.47 6.03 -7.91
N ILE A 235 23.24 5.53 -8.88
CA ILE A 235 23.16 5.96 -10.28
C ILE A 235 21.79 5.58 -10.87
N VAL A 236 21.36 4.33 -10.67
CA VAL A 236 20.06 3.82 -11.13
C VAL A 236 18.92 4.68 -10.57
N LEU A 237 18.90 4.90 -9.26
CA LEU A 237 17.87 5.68 -8.58
C LEU A 237 17.85 7.13 -9.09
N GLY A 238 19.01 7.76 -9.26
CA GLY A 238 19.08 9.12 -9.80
C GLY A 238 18.60 9.24 -11.25
N LEU A 239 18.73 8.19 -12.06
CA LEU A 239 18.17 8.14 -13.42
C LEU A 239 16.66 7.90 -13.42
N ILE A 240 16.16 7.06 -12.51
CA ILE A 240 14.72 6.86 -12.30
C ILE A 240 14.09 8.20 -11.89
N GLU A 241 14.64 8.87 -10.87
CA GLU A 241 14.13 10.15 -10.37
C GLU A 241 14.08 11.23 -11.45
N LYS A 242 15.13 11.34 -12.29
CA LYS A 242 15.15 12.26 -13.44
C LYS A 242 14.10 11.91 -14.51
N SER A 243 13.80 10.63 -14.69
CA SER A 243 12.77 10.18 -15.64
C SER A 243 11.34 10.46 -15.14
N PHE A 244 11.14 10.51 -13.83
CA PHE A 244 9.84 10.85 -13.23
C PHE A 244 9.62 12.36 -13.12
N ASN A 245 10.65 13.15 -12.77
CA ASN A 245 10.56 14.61 -12.63
C ASN A 245 10.56 15.39 -13.95
N ARG A 246 10.77 14.72 -15.10
CA ARG A 246 10.81 15.39 -16.41
C ARG A 246 9.44 15.71 -17.01
N ASP A 247 8.34 15.37 -16.35
CA ASP A 247 7.01 15.58 -16.94
C ASP A 247 5.94 15.99 -15.91
N PRO A 248 5.94 17.25 -15.44
CA PRO A 248 4.86 17.79 -14.62
C PRO A 248 3.52 17.92 -15.37
N SER A 249 3.52 17.79 -16.71
CA SER A 249 2.34 17.84 -17.59
C SER A 249 1.69 16.48 -17.85
N SER A 250 2.36 15.37 -17.57
CA SER A 250 1.78 14.03 -17.75
C SER A 250 0.74 13.63 -16.68
N PHE A 251 0.48 14.51 -15.70
CA PHE A 251 -0.50 14.31 -14.63
C PHE A 251 -1.63 15.35 -14.62
N SER A 252 -1.75 16.20 -15.64
CA SER A 252 -2.95 17.01 -15.80
C SER A 252 -4.07 16.19 -16.45
N VAL A 253 -4.99 15.67 -15.64
CA VAL A 253 -6.30 15.21 -16.14
C VAL A 253 -7.10 16.46 -16.54
N PRO A 254 -7.75 16.48 -17.73
CA PRO A 254 -8.68 17.55 -18.08
C PRO A 254 -9.77 17.64 -17.01
N THR A 255 -9.87 18.77 -16.32
CA THR A 255 -11.04 19.07 -15.51
C THR A 255 -12.21 19.26 -16.47
N GLY A 256 -13.03 18.22 -16.64
CA GLY A 256 -14.30 18.31 -17.33
C GLY A 256 -15.19 19.31 -16.60
N ARG A 257 -15.50 20.43 -17.27
CA ARG A 257 -16.69 21.23 -16.98
C ARG A 257 -17.90 20.54 -17.57
#